data_AF-A0AB72XQI3-F1
#
_entry.id   AF-A0AB72XQI3-F1
#
_cell.length_a   1.000
_cell.length_b   1.000
_cell.length_c   1.000
_cell.angle_alpha   90.00
_cell.angle_beta   90.00
_cell.angle_gamma   90.00
#
_symmetry.space_group_name_H-M   'P 1'
#
loop_
_entity.id
_entity.type
_entity.pdbx_description
1 polymer ?
#
loop_
_entity_poly.entity_id
_entity_poly.type
_entity_poly.pdbx_seq_one_letter_code
_entity_poly.pdbx_strand_id
1 'polypeptide(L)'
;MVLTVRRYRCAGCAHVWRQDSSAAAEPRAKLSRHGLRWALEAVVCQHLTIARVAEGLGVSWNTANNAVLAEGKRVLIDDAGRFDEVTVIGVDEHVWRHTRRGDKYVTVIIDLTGIREGTGPARLLDMVEGRSKQAFKTWLAEREESWRQAVEVVAMDGFTGFKTATSEELPDAVAVMDPFHVVRLGGEALDKCRRRVQLDTCGHRGRKTDPLYAARRTLQTGADLLTDKQKDRLTKLFAVDTHIEVEATWGIYQRMISAYRHPDRRRGRELMSTLIESISDAVPAALTEVITLGRTLKKRAADVLAYFDRPGTSNGPTEAINGRLEHLRGSALGFRNLTHYITRSLLETGGFKPRLHPRS
;
A
#
# COMPACT_ATOMS: atom_id res chain seq x y z
N MET A 1 2.77 -5.66 -36.11
CA MET A 1 1.97 -5.32 -37.32
C MET A 1 2.66 -4.18 -38.06
N VAL A 2 3.13 -4.39 -39.29
CA VAL A 2 3.86 -3.37 -40.07
C VAL A 2 2.88 -2.64 -41.00
N LEU A 3 2.90 -1.31 -41.02
CA LEU A 3 2.11 -0.51 -41.95
C LEU A 3 2.84 -0.38 -43.29
N THR A 4 2.25 -0.88 -44.36
CA THR A 4 2.73 -0.65 -45.73
C THR A 4 2.14 0.67 -46.26
N VAL A 5 2.99 1.67 -46.47
CA VAL A 5 2.58 2.99 -47.00
C VAL A 5 2.83 3.05 -48.50
N ARG A 6 1.77 3.32 -49.28
CA ARG A 6 1.89 3.44 -50.74
C ARG A 6 2.73 4.67 -51.11
N ARG A 7 3.55 4.52 -52.16
CA ARG A 7 4.32 5.63 -52.77
C ARG A 7 3.74 5.88 -54.16
N TYR A 8 3.36 7.12 -54.42
CA TYR A 8 2.77 7.55 -55.68
C TYR A 8 3.81 8.36 -56.47
N ARG A 9 3.78 8.24 -57.80
CA ARG A 9 4.61 9.03 -58.72
C ARG A 9 3.69 9.66 -59.76
N CYS A 10 3.77 10.97 -59.93
CA CYS A 10 3.05 11.68 -60.98
C CYS A 10 3.63 11.27 -62.34
N ALA A 11 2.77 10.87 -63.29
CA ALA A 11 3.19 10.48 -64.62
C ALA A 11 3.76 11.67 -65.45
N GLY A 12 3.25 12.89 -65.23
CA GLY A 12 3.64 14.07 -66.02
C GLY A 12 4.91 14.77 -65.52
N CYS A 13 5.03 15.04 -64.22
CA CYS A 13 6.16 15.79 -63.65
C CYS A 13 7.14 14.94 -62.85
N ALA A 14 6.94 13.61 -62.78
CA ALA A 14 7.72 12.67 -61.98
C ALA A 14 7.75 12.95 -60.46
N HIS A 15 6.99 13.92 -59.94
CA HIS A 15 6.91 14.20 -58.51
C HIS A 15 6.43 12.96 -57.72
N VAL A 16 7.02 12.73 -56.54
CA VAL A 16 6.76 11.55 -55.73
C VAL A 16 6.28 11.95 -54.34
N TRP A 17 5.15 11.40 -53.93
CA TRP A 17 4.61 11.56 -52.58
C TRP A 17 4.21 10.21 -51.99
N ARG A 18 3.94 10.19 -50.69
CA ARG A 18 3.48 9.00 -49.97
C ARG A 18 2.00 9.16 -49.63
N GLN A 19 1.31 8.04 -49.48
CA GLN A 19 -0.03 8.04 -48.89
C GLN A 19 0.02 8.75 -47.54
N ASP A 20 -0.95 9.64 -47.32
CA ASP A 20 -1.08 10.30 -46.03
C ASP A 20 -1.39 9.25 -44.95
N SER A 21 -0.56 9.24 -43.91
CA SER A 21 -0.64 8.34 -42.77
C SER A 21 -0.83 9.10 -41.45
N SER A 22 -1.09 10.42 -41.52
CA SER A 22 -1.27 11.31 -40.37
C SER A 22 -2.38 10.83 -39.41
N ALA A 23 -3.46 10.24 -39.95
CA ALA A 23 -4.52 9.64 -39.15
C ALA A 23 -4.05 8.38 -38.38
N ALA A 24 -3.11 7.62 -38.94
CA ALA A 24 -2.62 6.38 -38.36
C ALA A 24 -1.46 6.59 -37.37
N ALA A 25 -0.58 7.57 -37.61
CA ALA A 25 0.61 7.82 -36.81
C ALA A 25 1.10 9.27 -36.98
N GLU A 26 1.72 9.81 -35.93
CA GLU A 26 2.38 11.13 -36.00
C GLU A 26 3.65 11.08 -36.87
N PRO A 27 4.09 12.22 -37.41
CA PRO A 27 5.36 12.30 -38.12
C PRO A 27 6.50 11.69 -37.29
N ARG A 28 7.23 10.74 -37.88
CA ARG A 28 8.36 10.00 -37.27
C ARG A 28 8.00 9.04 -36.13
N ALA A 29 6.71 8.80 -35.86
CA ALA A 29 6.30 7.80 -34.89
C ALA A 29 6.70 6.39 -35.35
N LYS A 30 7.15 5.58 -34.39
CA LYS A 30 7.51 4.16 -34.63
C LYS A 30 6.33 3.21 -34.51
N LEU A 31 5.24 3.66 -33.91
CA LEU A 31 4.02 2.89 -33.67
C LEU A 31 2.81 3.71 -34.13
N SER A 32 1.79 3.01 -34.62
CA SER A 32 0.50 3.63 -34.94
C SER A 32 -0.31 3.92 -33.68
N ARG A 33 -1.27 4.83 -33.78
CA ARG A 33 -2.22 5.14 -32.68
C ARG A 33 -2.96 3.88 -32.21
N HIS A 34 -3.36 3.01 -33.13
CA HIS A 34 -4.00 1.73 -32.79
C HIS A 34 -3.03 0.78 -32.07
N GLY A 35 -1.76 0.71 -32.51
CA GLY A 35 -0.74 -0.08 -31.84
C GLY A 35 -0.45 0.41 -30.41
N LEU A 36 -0.43 1.73 -30.20
CA LEU A 36 -0.33 2.32 -28.87
C LEU A 36 -1.52 1.98 -27.98
N ARG A 37 -2.75 2.08 -28.52
CA ARG A 37 -3.98 1.73 -27.79
C ARG A 37 -3.96 0.26 -27.35
N TRP A 38 -3.65 -0.65 -28.28
CA TRP A 38 -3.51 -2.07 -27.97
C TRP A 38 -2.45 -2.32 -26.89
N ALA A 39 -1.30 -1.65 -26.99
CA ALA A 39 -0.23 -1.80 -26.01
C ALA A 39 -0.63 -1.34 -24.60
N LEU A 40 -1.41 -0.25 -24.49
CA LEU A 40 -1.96 0.20 -23.22
C LEU A 40 -2.99 -0.78 -22.67
N GLU A 41 -3.93 -1.26 -23.49
CA GLU A 41 -4.92 -2.27 -23.07
C GLU A 41 -4.24 -3.56 -22.60
N ALA A 42 -3.20 -4.01 -23.30
CA ALA A 42 -2.39 -5.16 -22.93
C ALA A 42 -1.74 -5.00 -21.54
N VAL A 43 -1.20 -3.83 -21.22
CA VAL A 43 -0.55 -3.59 -19.91
C VAL A 43 -1.59 -3.37 -18.81
N VAL A 44 -2.57 -2.51 -19.04
CA VAL A 44 -3.50 -2.05 -17.99
C VAL A 44 -4.63 -3.06 -17.73
N CYS A 45 -5.14 -3.71 -18.77
CA CYS A 45 -6.31 -4.60 -18.66
C CYS A 45 -5.91 -6.08 -18.60
N GLN A 46 -4.78 -6.46 -19.22
CA GLN A 46 -4.33 -7.85 -19.33
C GLN A 46 -3.03 -8.12 -18.55
N HIS A 47 -2.44 -7.10 -17.91
CA HIS A 47 -1.23 -7.24 -17.09
C HIS A 47 -0.03 -7.83 -17.85
N LEU A 48 0.04 -7.62 -19.17
CA LEU A 48 1.14 -8.13 -19.98
C LEU A 48 2.45 -7.39 -19.70
N THR A 49 3.56 -8.13 -19.78
CA THR A 49 4.89 -7.53 -19.69
C THR A 49 5.24 -6.74 -20.95
N ILE A 50 6.10 -5.73 -20.83
CA ILE A 50 6.59 -4.96 -21.99
C ILE A 50 7.29 -5.85 -23.01
N ALA A 51 7.90 -6.96 -22.58
CA ALA A 51 8.49 -7.94 -23.50
C ALA A 51 7.41 -8.57 -24.39
N ARG A 52 6.26 -8.94 -23.84
CA ARG A 52 5.13 -9.49 -24.62
C ARG A 52 4.46 -8.44 -25.49
N VAL A 53 4.36 -7.21 -25.02
CA VAL A 53 3.91 -6.07 -25.85
C VAL A 53 4.85 -5.84 -27.04
N ALA A 54 6.17 -5.84 -26.79
CA ALA A 54 7.17 -5.66 -27.84
C ALA A 54 7.12 -6.76 -28.90
N GLU A 55 6.98 -8.02 -28.46
CA GLU A 55 6.79 -9.19 -29.32
C GLU A 55 5.51 -9.06 -30.17
N GLY A 56 4.36 -8.77 -29.53
CA GLY A 56 3.09 -8.62 -30.24
C GLY A 56 3.07 -7.46 -31.26
N LEU A 57 3.78 -6.37 -30.95
CA LEU A 57 3.93 -5.26 -31.89
C LEU A 57 4.98 -5.53 -32.98
N GLY A 58 5.94 -6.42 -32.73
CA GLY A 58 7.09 -6.67 -33.59
C GLY A 58 8.14 -5.55 -33.52
N VAL A 59 8.38 -4.98 -32.34
CA VAL A 59 9.37 -3.90 -32.13
C VAL A 59 10.37 -4.25 -31.03
N SER A 60 11.45 -3.48 -30.94
CA SER A 60 12.39 -3.63 -29.82
C SER A 60 11.74 -3.27 -28.49
N TRP A 61 12.19 -3.93 -27.42
CA TRP A 61 11.72 -3.69 -26.05
C TRP A 61 11.75 -2.19 -25.68
N ASN A 62 12.85 -1.49 -26.00
CA ASN A 62 12.99 -0.05 -25.71
C ASN A 62 11.93 0.79 -26.44
N THR A 63 11.57 0.41 -27.68
CA THR A 63 10.55 1.12 -28.45
C THR A 63 9.17 0.95 -27.80
N ALA A 64 8.82 -0.29 -27.42
CA ALA A 64 7.57 -0.56 -26.72
C ALA A 64 7.52 0.14 -25.35
N ASN A 65 8.58 0.04 -24.55
CA ASN A 65 8.67 0.67 -23.23
C ASN A 65 8.43 2.19 -23.33
N ASN A 66 9.22 2.89 -24.15
CA ASN A 66 9.14 4.34 -24.23
C ASN A 66 7.77 4.80 -24.72
N ALA A 67 7.21 4.09 -25.70
CA ALA A 67 5.90 4.40 -26.25
C ALA A 67 4.76 4.18 -25.24
N VAL A 68 4.75 3.04 -24.53
CA VAL A 68 3.74 2.74 -23.50
C VAL A 68 3.82 3.75 -22.35
N LEU A 69 5.02 4.08 -21.86
CA LEU A 69 5.17 5.04 -20.77
C LEU A 69 4.73 6.45 -21.18
N ALA A 70 5.12 6.90 -22.37
CA ALA A 70 4.74 8.22 -22.86
C ALA A 70 3.24 8.33 -23.11
N GLU A 71 2.65 7.34 -23.79
CA GLU A 71 1.21 7.35 -24.08
C GLU A 71 0.38 7.18 -22.80
N GLY A 72 0.80 6.29 -21.90
CA GLY A 72 0.14 6.09 -20.61
C GLY A 72 0.12 7.36 -19.75
N LYS A 73 1.19 8.16 -19.80
CA LYS A 73 1.20 9.49 -19.18
C LYS A 73 0.18 10.41 -19.82
N ARG A 74 0.30 10.60 -21.14
CA ARG A 74 -0.52 11.51 -21.93
C ARG A 74 -2.02 11.27 -21.80
N VAL A 75 -2.46 10.00 -21.75
CA VAL A 75 -3.90 9.66 -21.83
C VAL A 75 -4.52 9.18 -20.52
N LEU A 76 -3.71 8.83 -19.50
CA LEU A 76 -4.23 8.29 -18.24
C LEU A 76 -3.69 9.03 -17.00
N ILE A 77 -2.36 9.16 -16.87
CA ILE A 77 -1.76 9.65 -15.62
C ILE A 77 -1.81 11.17 -15.49
N ASP A 78 -1.63 11.90 -16.59
CA ASP A 78 -1.63 13.38 -16.60
C ASP A 78 -3.06 13.95 -16.65
N ASP A 79 -4.08 13.08 -16.75
CA ASP A 79 -5.48 13.47 -16.70
C ASP A 79 -5.89 13.84 -15.26
N ALA A 80 -6.12 15.13 -15.02
CA ALA A 80 -6.51 15.68 -13.72
C ALA A 80 -7.78 15.03 -13.14
N GLY A 81 -8.72 14.59 -14.00
CA GLY A 81 -9.96 13.95 -13.57
C GLY A 81 -9.76 12.57 -12.93
N ARG A 82 -8.51 12.10 -12.79
CA ARG A 82 -8.20 10.89 -12.01
C ARG A 82 -8.38 11.06 -10.50
N PHE A 83 -8.45 12.30 -10.04
CA PHE A 83 -8.65 12.66 -8.64
C PHE A 83 -10.10 12.96 -8.27
N ASP A 84 -10.99 13.01 -9.27
CA ASP A 84 -12.39 13.29 -9.07
C ASP A 84 -13.02 12.26 -8.13
N GLU A 85 -13.94 12.76 -7.29
CA GLU A 85 -14.73 11.98 -6.33
C GLU A 85 -13.92 11.29 -5.21
N VAL A 86 -12.61 11.56 -5.10
CA VAL A 86 -11.79 11.00 -4.02
C VAL A 86 -12.11 11.71 -2.70
N THR A 87 -12.69 10.96 -1.76
CA THR A 87 -12.99 11.45 -0.39
C THR A 87 -12.21 10.72 0.69
N VAL A 88 -11.65 9.55 0.39
CA VAL A 88 -10.82 8.78 1.32
C VAL A 88 -9.51 8.38 0.67
N ILE A 89 -8.40 8.77 1.30
CA ILE A 89 -7.07 8.38 0.86
C ILE A 89 -6.36 7.50 1.88
N GLY A 90 -5.60 6.52 1.38
CA GLY A 90 -4.64 5.72 2.12
C GLY A 90 -3.22 6.18 1.81
N VAL A 91 -2.35 6.23 2.82
CA VAL A 91 -0.95 6.62 2.67
C VAL A 91 -0.06 5.62 3.38
N ASP A 92 0.98 5.15 2.69
CA ASP A 92 1.90 4.15 3.23
C ASP A 92 3.33 4.30 2.67
N GLU A 93 4.31 3.72 3.37
CA GLU A 93 5.68 3.58 2.89
C GLU A 93 5.86 2.28 2.09
N HIS A 94 6.43 2.38 0.89
CA HIS A 94 6.76 1.20 0.08
C HIS A 94 8.24 1.18 -0.32
N VAL A 95 8.86 0.00 -0.25
CA VAL A 95 10.25 -0.19 -0.66
C VAL A 95 10.31 -0.55 -2.14
N TRP A 96 10.66 0.43 -2.99
CA TRP A 96 10.76 0.19 -4.43
C TRP A 96 12.09 -0.46 -4.84
N ARG A 97 13.14 -0.31 -4.03
CA ARG A 97 14.49 -0.81 -4.35
C ARG A 97 15.25 -1.34 -3.15
N HIS A 98 15.68 -2.60 -3.22
CA HIS A 98 16.52 -3.25 -2.20
C HIS A 98 18.03 -3.05 -2.48
N THR A 99 18.52 -1.81 -2.54
CA THR A 99 19.98 -1.52 -2.62
C THR A 99 20.55 -1.13 -1.26
N ARG A 100 21.88 -1.08 -1.10
CA ARG A 100 22.51 -0.54 0.13
C ARG A 100 22.58 0.99 0.16
N ARG A 101 22.57 1.66 -1.00
CA ARG A 101 22.71 3.11 -1.17
C ARG A 101 21.49 3.72 -1.89
N GLY A 102 21.20 5.00 -1.60
CA GLY A 102 20.08 5.77 -2.14
C GLY A 102 18.79 5.65 -1.33
N ASP A 103 17.83 6.55 -1.59
CA ASP A 103 16.48 6.46 -1.04
C ASP A 103 15.74 5.28 -1.67
N LYS A 104 15.24 4.41 -0.80
CA LYS A 104 14.62 3.12 -1.17
C LYS A 104 13.11 3.15 -1.01
N TYR A 105 12.61 4.18 -0.34
CA TYR A 105 11.22 4.32 0.04
C TYR A 105 10.53 5.30 -0.89
N VAL A 106 9.29 4.99 -1.19
CA VAL A 106 8.33 5.88 -1.82
C VAL A 106 7.11 5.97 -0.94
N THR A 107 6.44 7.10 -0.97
CA THR A 107 5.13 7.29 -0.34
C THR A 107 4.08 6.92 -1.36
N VAL A 108 3.29 5.90 -1.04
CA VAL A 108 2.22 5.38 -1.89
C VAL A 108 0.92 6.02 -1.43
N ILE A 109 0.17 6.60 -2.37
CA ILE A 109 -1.06 7.32 -2.10
C ILE A 109 -2.18 6.63 -2.87
N ILE A 110 -3.21 6.21 -2.15
CA ILE A 110 -4.22 5.29 -2.65
C ILE A 110 -5.58 5.89 -2.43
N ASP A 111 -6.46 5.76 -3.41
CA ASP A 111 -7.86 6.04 -3.27
C ASP A 111 -8.57 4.83 -2.66
N LEU A 112 -9.17 5.04 -1.48
CA LEU A 112 -9.93 4.07 -0.73
C LEU A 112 -11.44 4.35 -0.80
N THR A 113 -11.87 5.39 -1.53
CA THR A 113 -13.26 5.83 -1.60
C THR A 113 -14.17 4.71 -2.08
N GLY A 114 -13.80 4.05 -3.18
CA GLY A 114 -14.58 2.93 -3.71
C GLY A 114 -14.71 1.74 -2.76
N ILE A 115 -13.71 1.50 -1.90
CA ILE A 115 -13.77 0.44 -0.88
C ILE A 115 -14.73 0.84 0.24
N ARG A 116 -14.67 2.10 0.70
CA ARG A 116 -15.56 2.60 1.76
C ARG A 116 -17.02 2.58 1.30
N GLU A 117 -17.28 2.95 0.05
CA GLU A 117 -18.64 3.04 -0.51
C GLU A 117 -19.16 1.71 -1.07
N GLY A 118 -18.28 0.71 -1.23
CA GLY A 118 -18.63 -0.55 -1.87
C GLY A 118 -18.86 -0.44 -3.39
N THR A 119 -18.37 0.63 -4.02
CA THR A 119 -18.55 0.93 -5.44
C THR A 119 -17.40 0.39 -6.30
N GLY A 120 -16.25 0.07 -5.72
CA GLY A 120 -15.11 -0.46 -6.47
C GLY A 120 -13.87 -0.80 -5.64
N PRO A 121 -12.80 -1.31 -6.29
CA PRO A 121 -11.55 -1.61 -5.61
C PRO A 121 -10.73 -0.34 -5.31
N ALA A 122 -9.77 -0.45 -4.39
CA ALA A 122 -8.77 0.59 -4.20
C ALA A 122 -7.87 0.75 -5.44
N ARG A 123 -7.47 2.00 -5.73
CA ARG A 123 -6.59 2.35 -6.85
C ARG A 123 -5.42 3.23 -6.39
N LEU A 124 -4.28 3.06 -7.02
CA LEU A 124 -3.11 3.89 -6.79
C LEU A 124 -3.32 5.27 -7.40
N LEU A 125 -3.36 6.31 -6.57
CA LEU A 125 -3.38 7.69 -7.04
C LEU A 125 -1.97 8.14 -7.39
N ASP A 126 -1.00 7.94 -6.51
CA ASP A 126 0.35 8.42 -6.79
C ASP A 126 1.43 7.69 -6.00
N MET A 127 2.67 7.91 -6.42
CA MET A 127 3.85 7.40 -5.77
C MET A 127 4.94 8.47 -5.78
N VAL A 128 5.23 9.02 -4.60
CA VAL A 128 6.17 10.13 -4.41
C VAL A 128 7.49 9.61 -3.88
N GLU A 129 8.61 10.14 -4.38
CA GLU A 129 9.93 9.76 -3.90
C GLU A 129 10.14 10.14 -2.43
N GLY A 130 10.67 9.21 -1.65
CA GLY A 130 10.93 9.40 -0.23
C GLY A 130 9.73 9.04 0.66
N ARG A 131 9.96 9.19 1.96
CA ARG A 131 9.00 8.88 3.04
C ARG A 131 8.93 10.01 4.08
N SER A 132 9.17 11.23 3.63
CA SER A 132 9.26 12.38 4.52
C SER A 132 7.88 13.05 4.65
N LYS A 133 7.68 13.74 5.78
CA LYS A 133 6.56 14.70 5.92
C LYS A 133 6.50 15.62 4.71
N GLN A 134 7.65 16.13 4.27
CA GLN A 134 7.74 17.09 3.18
C GLN A 134 7.26 16.52 1.85
N ALA A 135 7.59 15.26 1.53
CA ALA A 135 7.16 14.62 0.28
C ALA A 135 5.63 14.57 0.19
N PHE A 136 4.97 14.08 1.25
CA PHE A 136 3.52 13.99 1.27
C PHE A 136 2.85 15.37 1.35
N LYS A 137 3.41 16.30 2.14
CA LYS A 137 2.93 17.68 2.24
C LYS A 137 2.97 18.40 0.89
N THR A 138 4.11 18.35 0.19
CA THR A 138 4.25 18.97 -1.13
C THR A 138 3.23 18.38 -2.11
N TRP A 139 3.06 17.06 -2.12
CA TRP A 139 2.07 16.42 -2.99
C TRP A 139 0.64 16.88 -2.70
N LEU A 140 0.26 17.02 -1.43
CA LEU A 140 -1.05 17.55 -1.04
C LEU A 140 -1.21 19.00 -1.49
N ALA A 141 -0.21 19.86 -1.25
CA ALA A 141 -0.24 21.27 -1.61
C ALA A 141 -0.34 21.52 -3.13
N GLU A 142 0.09 20.56 -3.96
CA GLU A 142 -0.07 20.60 -5.42
C GLU A 142 -1.49 20.20 -5.89
N ARG A 143 -2.43 19.89 -5.00
CA ARG A 143 -3.83 19.60 -5.34
C ARG A 143 -4.70 20.84 -5.20
N GLU A 144 -5.75 20.88 -6.02
CA GLU A 144 -6.75 21.94 -5.94
C GLU A 144 -7.35 22.02 -4.53
N GLU A 145 -7.65 23.24 -4.09
CA GLU A 145 -8.20 23.47 -2.76
C GLU A 145 -9.56 22.79 -2.56
N SER A 146 -10.42 22.81 -3.59
CA SER A 146 -11.70 22.10 -3.62
C SER A 146 -11.53 20.60 -3.37
N TRP A 147 -10.53 19.98 -4.01
CA TRP A 147 -10.20 18.58 -3.80
C TRP A 147 -9.74 18.30 -2.38
N ARG A 148 -8.83 19.15 -1.85
CA ARG A 148 -8.33 19.01 -0.46
C ARG A 148 -9.46 19.12 0.57
N GLN A 149 -10.42 20.01 0.35
CA GLN A 149 -11.60 20.16 1.21
C GLN A 149 -12.58 18.97 1.09
N ALA A 150 -12.59 18.28 -0.04
CA ALA A 150 -13.44 17.09 -0.24
C ALA A 150 -12.88 15.82 0.43
N VAL A 151 -11.59 15.78 0.78
CA VAL A 151 -11.00 14.64 1.48
C VAL A 151 -11.48 14.62 2.92
N GLU A 152 -12.24 13.59 3.28
CA GLU A 152 -12.82 13.42 4.61
C GLU A 152 -11.94 12.59 5.55
N VAL A 153 -11.20 11.62 5.00
CA VAL A 153 -10.43 10.65 5.80
C VAL A 153 -9.08 10.35 5.16
N VAL A 154 -8.03 10.33 5.99
CA VAL A 154 -6.70 9.85 5.61
C VAL A 154 -6.33 8.64 6.47
N ALA A 155 -6.38 7.44 5.88
CA ALA A 155 -5.87 6.23 6.48
C ALA A 155 -4.33 6.20 6.33
N MET A 156 -3.61 6.03 7.43
CA MET A 156 -2.15 6.11 7.44
C MET A 156 -1.53 5.07 8.35
N ASP A 157 -0.25 4.78 8.10
CA ASP A 157 0.58 4.05 9.03
C ASP A 157 0.90 4.88 10.30
N GLY A 158 1.70 4.31 11.20
CA GLY A 158 2.11 4.97 12.43
C GLY A 158 3.06 6.16 12.25
N PHE A 159 3.47 6.51 11.03
CA PHE A 159 4.45 7.54 10.79
C PHE A 159 3.92 8.93 11.17
N THR A 160 4.63 9.62 12.06
CA THR A 160 4.20 10.93 12.56
C THR A 160 4.22 11.99 11.45
N GLY A 161 5.10 11.84 10.45
CA GLY A 161 5.21 12.80 9.35
C GLY A 161 3.93 12.88 8.51
N PHE A 162 3.26 11.75 8.24
CA PHE A 162 1.99 11.76 7.52
C PHE A 162 0.90 12.46 8.32
N LYS A 163 0.77 12.17 9.62
CA LYS A 163 -0.18 12.88 10.50
C LYS A 163 0.01 14.39 10.42
N THR A 164 1.25 14.88 10.56
CA THR A 164 1.50 16.31 10.53
C THR A 164 1.21 16.93 9.17
N ALA A 165 1.55 16.26 8.06
CA ALA A 165 1.21 16.74 6.72
C ALA A 165 -0.31 16.79 6.51
N THR A 166 -1.05 15.75 6.95
CA THR A 166 -2.53 15.74 6.91
C THR A 166 -3.12 16.89 7.71
N SER A 167 -2.70 17.09 8.96
CA SER A 167 -3.24 18.18 9.79
C SER A 167 -2.94 19.58 9.25
N GLU A 168 -1.85 19.75 8.49
CA GLU A 168 -1.48 21.05 7.90
C GLU A 168 -2.21 21.32 6.58
N GLU A 169 -2.36 20.32 5.70
CA GLU A 169 -2.89 20.51 4.35
C GLU A 169 -4.37 20.11 4.18
N LEU A 170 -4.88 19.26 5.09
CA LEU A 170 -6.23 18.71 5.12
C LEU A 170 -6.83 18.86 6.54
N PRO A 171 -7.05 20.09 7.04
CA PRO A 171 -7.42 20.33 8.45
C PRO A 171 -8.77 19.71 8.85
N ASP A 172 -9.69 19.56 7.89
CA ASP A 172 -11.02 18.98 8.14
C ASP A 172 -11.05 17.44 8.02
N ALA A 173 -9.98 16.84 7.50
CA ALA A 173 -9.89 15.40 7.32
C ALA A 173 -9.56 14.67 8.63
N VAL A 174 -10.24 13.56 8.88
CA VAL A 174 -9.95 12.69 10.02
C VAL A 174 -8.78 11.77 9.68
N ALA A 175 -7.68 11.89 10.42
CA ALA A 175 -6.57 10.94 10.36
C ALA A 175 -6.95 9.64 11.07
N VAL A 176 -6.86 8.51 10.36
CA VAL A 176 -7.15 7.18 10.90
C VAL A 176 -5.86 6.35 10.89
N MET A 177 -5.47 5.83 12.05
CA MET A 177 -4.36 4.90 12.13
C MET A 177 -4.85 3.50 11.76
N ASP A 178 -4.22 2.90 10.75
CA ASP A 178 -4.66 1.63 10.20
C ASP A 178 -4.64 0.48 11.25
N PRO A 179 -5.73 -0.30 11.40
CA PRO A 179 -5.80 -1.38 12.36
C PRO A 179 -4.69 -2.44 12.23
N PHE A 180 -4.24 -2.74 11.00
CA PHE A 180 -3.17 -3.71 10.81
C PHE A 180 -1.85 -3.17 11.40
N HIS A 181 -1.54 -1.89 11.18
CA HIS A 181 -0.38 -1.24 11.80
C HIS A 181 -0.49 -1.16 13.33
N VAL A 182 -1.67 -0.87 13.87
CA VAL A 182 -1.90 -0.84 15.32
C VAL A 182 -1.72 -2.23 15.94
N VAL A 183 -2.30 -3.27 15.35
CA VAL A 183 -2.14 -4.67 15.80
C VAL A 183 -0.68 -5.12 15.64
N ARG A 184 0.01 -4.70 14.59
CA ARG A 184 1.44 -4.98 14.39
C ARG A 184 2.30 -4.41 15.52
N LEU A 185 2.02 -3.21 16.03
CA LEU A 185 2.72 -2.67 17.20
C LEU A 185 2.60 -3.60 18.43
N GLY A 186 1.39 -4.11 18.68
CA GLY A 186 1.16 -5.08 19.76
C GLY A 186 1.90 -6.40 19.52
N GLY A 187 1.89 -6.91 18.29
CA GLY A 187 2.62 -8.12 17.92
C GLY A 187 4.14 -7.99 18.01
N GLU A 188 4.69 -6.80 17.68
CA GLU A 188 6.10 -6.48 17.83
C GLU A 188 6.51 -6.35 19.30
N ALA A 189 5.66 -5.75 20.14
CA ALA A 189 5.87 -5.70 21.58
C ALA A 189 5.91 -7.12 22.18
N LEU A 190 4.97 -7.99 21.77
CA LEU A 190 4.94 -9.40 22.16
C LEU A 190 6.19 -10.15 21.70
N ASP A 191 6.64 -10.00 20.46
CA ASP A 191 7.84 -10.70 19.98
C ASP A 191 9.13 -10.16 20.64
N LYS A 192 9.18 -8.87 20.99
CA LYS A 192 10.29 -8.30 21.79
C LYS A 192 10.31 -8.89 23.19
N CYS A 193 9.20 -8.87 23.92
CA CYS A 193 9.07 -9.45 25.25
C CYS A 193 9.44 -10.93 25.24
N ARG A 194 8.86 -11.71 24.32
CA ARG A 194 9.17 -13.13 24.13
C ARG A 194 10.67 -13.39 23.90
N ARG A 195 11.34 -12.55 23.11
CA ARG A 195 12.79 -12.70 22.84
C ARG A 195 13.63 -12.33 24.05
N ARG A 196 13.25 -11.28 24.79
CA ARG A 196 13.94 -10.86 26.01
C ARG A 196 13.84 -11.94 27.08
N VAL A 197 12.63 -12.35 27.45
CA VAL A 197 12.39 -13.41 28.45
C VAL A 197 13.13 -14.70 28.05
N GLN A 198 13.09 -15.07 26.77
CA GLN A 198 13.84 -16.23 26.29
C GLN A 198 15.37 -16.09 26.47
N LEU A 199 15.93 -14.92 26.19
CA LEU A 199 17.36 -14.67 26.40
C LEU A 199 17.69 -14.73 27.89
N ASP A 200 16.85 -14.14 28.74
CA ASP A 200 17.05 -14.09 30.19
C ASP A 200 16.97 -15.49 30.81
N THR A 201 16.04 -16.34 30.35
CA THR A 201 15.86 -17.70 30.89
C THR A 201 16.83 -18.73 30.31
N CYS A 202 17.21 -18.61 29.05
CA CYS A 202 18.01 -19.63 28.35
C CYS A 202 19.47 -19.21 28.09
N GLY A 203 19.83 -17.93 28.29
CA GLY A 203 21.16 -17.39 27.98
C GLY A 203 21.49 -17.31 26.48
N HIS A 204 20.52 -17.58 25.59
CA HIS A 204 20.73 -17.54 24.14
C HIS A 204 19.47 -17.16 23.37
N ARG A 205 19.65 -16.81 22.09
CA ARG A 205 18.54 -16.57 21.17
C ARG A 205 17.77 -17.87 20.86
N GLY A 206 16.46 -17.74 20.68
CA GLY A 206 15.57 -18.55 19.81
C GLY A 206 16.07 -19.85 19.19
N ARG A 207 15.90 -21.02 19.82
CA ARG A 207 16.07 -22.35 19.20
C ARG A 207 14.75 -23.11 19.06
N LYS A 208 14.69 -24.06 18.13
CA LYS A 208 13.48 -24.86 17.85
C LYS A 208 12.96 -25.64 19.07
N THR A 209 13.84 -26.02 19.98
CA THR A 209 13.53 -26.76 21.21
C THR A 209 13.00 -25.87 22.33
N ASP A 210 13.17 -24.55 22.23
CA ASP A 210 12.80 -23.64 23.31
C ASP A 210 11.29 -23.39 23.28
N PRO A 211 10.58 -23.54 24.40
CA PRO A 211 9.11 -23.43 24.44
C PRO A 211 8.58 -22.12 23.86
N LEU A 212 9.18 -20.99 24.23
CA LEU A 212 8.79 -19.66 23.73
C LEU A 212 9.01 -19.51 22.21
N TYR A 213 10.09 -20.06 21.66
CA TYR A 213 10.34 -20.01 20.22
C TYR A 213 9.41 -20.94 19.43
N ALA A 214 9.15 -22.13 19.96
CA ALA A 214 8.22 -23.10 19.39
C ALA A 214 6.78 -22.54 19.36
N ALA A 215 6.37 -21.79 20.39
CA ALA A 215 5.05 -21.20 20.49
C ALA A 215 4.85 -19.90 19.68
N ARG A 216 5.90 -19.30 19.10
CA ARG A 216 5.86 -17.95 18.48
C ARG A 216 4.68 -17.68 17.52
N ARG A 217 4.33 -18.65 16.66
CA ARG A 217 3.19 -18.51 15.73
C ARG A 217 1.84 -18.63 16.44
N THR A 218 1.78 -19.46 17.47
CA THR A 218 0.59 -19.67 18.30
C THR A 218 0.28 -18.40 19.09
N LEU A 219 1.33 -17.76 19.64
CA LEU A 219 1.21 -16.47 20.35
C LEU A 219 0.67 -15.34 19.46
N GLN A 220 0.97 -15.35 18.15
CA GLN A 220 0.50 -14.35 17.19
C GLN A 220 -0.88 -14.68 16.58
N THR A 221 -1.46 -15.83 16.91
CA THR A 221 -2.79 -16.21 16.41
C THR A 221 -3.86 -15.63 17.34
N GLY A 222 -4.96 -15.12 16.79
CA GLY A 222 -6.10 -14.66 17.57
C GLY A 222 -6.69 -15.80 18.42
N ALA A 223 -7.03 -15.54 19.67
CA ALA A 223 -7.43 -16.57 20.64
C ALA A 223 -8.69 -17.34 20.21
N ASP A 224 -9.60 -16.66 19.51
CA ASP A 224 -10.80 -17.19 18.84
C ASP A 224 -10.50 -18.17 17.69
N LEU A 225 -9.29 -18.10 17.11
CA LEU A 225 -8.84 -18.94 15.99
C LEU A 225 -7.91 -20.07 16.43
N LEU A 226 -7.62 -20.20 17.73
CA LEU A 226 -6.77 -21.25 18.25
C LEU A 226 -7.51 -22.59 18.27
N THR A 227 -6.87 -23.63 17.73
CA THR A 227 -7.29 -25.02 17.95
C THR A 227 -7.10 -25.43 19.40
N ASP A 228 -7.83 -26.45 19.87
CA ASP A 228 -7.71 -26.92 21.26
C ASP A 228 -6.27 -27.36 21.60
N LYS A 229 -5.60 -28.02 20.65
CA LYS A 229 -4.17 -28.37 20.77
C LYS A 229 -3.26 -27.14 20.95
N GLN A 230 -3.59 -26.02 20.32
CA GLN A 230 -2.85 -24.77 20.48
C GLN A 230 -3.17 -24.09 21.82
N LYS A 231 -4.43 -24.13 22.27
CA LYS A 231 -4.83 -23.65 23.60
C LYS A 231 -4.09 -24.41 24.69
N ASP A 232 -4.11 -25.75 24.66
CA ASP A 232 -3.38 -26.60 25.61
C ASP A 232 -1.88 -26.30 25.63
N ARG A 233 -1.30 -26.01 24.46
CA ARG A 233 0.11 -25.61 24.38
C ARG A 233 0.37 -24.29 25.08
N LEU A 234 -0.50 -23.29 24.92
CA LEU A 234 -0.37 -22.01 25.62
C LEU A 234 -0.60 -22.16 27.11
N THR A 235 -1.58 -22.95 27.55
CA THR A 235 -1.81 -23.26 28.97
C THR A 235 -0.57 -23.86 29.61
N LYS A 236 0.07 -24.85 28.95
CA LYS A 236 1.32 -25.45 29.43
C LYS A 236 2.49 -24.46 29.40
N LEU A 237 2.54 -23.57 28.41
CA LEU A 237 3.58 -22.56 28.30
C LEU A 237 3.48 -21.55 29.44
N PHE A 238 2.28 -21.10 29.78
CA PHE A 238 2.03 -20.07 30.78
C PHE A 238 1.98 -20.61 32.22
N ALA A 239 1.91 -21.93 32.40
CA ALA A 239 2.08 -22.56 33.72
C ALA A 239 3.50 -22.43 34.32
N VAL A 240 4.44 -21.81 33.60
CA VAL A 240 5.81 -21.56 34.05
C VAL A 240 5.94 -20.09 34.46
N ASP A 241 6.21 -19.82 35.73
CA ASP A 241 6.25 -18.45 36.30
C ASP A 241 7.21 -17.50 35.55
N THR A 242 8.31 -18.02 35.01
CA THR A 242 9.27 -17.21 34.22
C THR A 242 8.68 -16.67 32.92
N HIS A 243 7.53 -17.18 32.46
CA HIS A 243 6.84 -16.71 31.26
C HIS A 243 5.71 -15.70 31.56
N ILE A 244 5.50 -15.29 32.81
CA ILE A 244 4.40 -14.41 33.21
C ILE A 244 4.37 -13.08 32.43
N GLU A 245 5.53 -12.52 32.11
CA GLU A 245 5.62 -11.28 31.33
C GLU A 245 5.14 -11.48 29.88
N VAL A 246 5.42 -12.65 29.31
CA VAL A 246 4.97 -13.02 27.96
C VAL A 246 3.46 -13.27 27.96
N GLU A 247 2.93 -13.93 28.99
CA GLU A 247 1.49 -14.13 29.16
C GLU A 247 0.74 -12.80 29.26
N ALA A 248 1.19 -11.90 30.13
CA ALA A 248 0.59 -10.58 30.30
C ALA A 248 0.60 -9.77 28.99
N THR A 249 1.74 -9.76 28.29
CA THR A 249 1.89 -9.08 27.00
C THR A 249 1.01 -9.73 25.92
N TRP A 250 0.89 -11.06 25.91
CA TRP A 250 0.01 -11.78 25.01
C TRP A 250 -1.46 -11.44 25.28
N GLY A 251 -1.88 -11.37 26.54
CA GLY A 251 -3.25 -10.95 26.92
C GLY A 251 -3.61 -9.55 26.40
N ILE A 252 -2.69 -8.58 26.48
CA ILE A 252 -2.87 -7.24 25.92
C ILE A 252 -3.02 -7.31 24.39
N TYR A 253 -2.15 -8.06 23.72
CA TYR A 253 -2.22 -8.25 22.26
C TYR A 253 -3.56 -8.87 21.83
N GLN A 254 -4.06 -9.88 22.56
CA GLN A 254 -5.35 -10.51 22.28
C GLN A 254 -6.54 -9.57 22.53
N ARG A 255 -6.48 -8.73 23.56
CA ARG A 255 -7.50 -7.69 23.80
C ARG A 255 -7.53 -6.66 22.67
N MET A 256 -6.38 -6.27 22.10
CA MET A 256 -6.33 -5.41 20.91
C MET A 256 -7.01 -6.06 19.70
N ILE A 257 -6.70 -7.33 19.42
CA ILE A 257 -7.34 -8.10 18.33
C ILE A 257 -8.85 -8.16 18.56
N SER A 258 -9.27 -8.49 19.78
CA SER A 258 -10.68 -8.63 20.16
C SER A 258 -11.46 -7.33 19.97
N ALA A 259 -10.86 -6.19 20.33
CA ALA A 259 -11.48 -4.88 20.12
C ALA A 259 -11.76 -4.60 18.63
N TYR A 260 -10.78 -4.83 17.74
CA TYR A 260 -10.95 -4.61 16.30
C TYR A 260 -11.89 -5.62 15.61
N ARG A 261 -11.93 -6.86 16.11
CA ARG A 261 -12.83 -7.92 15.63
C ARG A 261 -14.23 -7.87 16.22
N HIS A 262 -14.46 -7.01 17.21
CA HIS A 262 -15.76 -6.92 17.85
C HIS A 262 -16.84 -6.53 16.83
N PRO A 263 -17.97 -7.27 16.75
CA PRO A 263 -19.00 -7.02 15.75
C PRO A 263 -19.67 -5.65 15.94
N ASP A 264 -19.89 -5.25 17.19
CA ASP A 264 -20.33 -3.89 17.53
C ASP A 264 -19.11 -2.96 17.64
N ARG A 265 -19.07 -1.94 16.78
CA ARG A 265 -17.99 -0.94 16.70
C ARG A 265 -17.93 -0.02 17.90
N ARG A 266 -19.07 0.36 18.48
CA ARG A 266 -19.11 1.17 19.69
C ARG A 266 -18.46 0.41 20.83
N ARG A 267 -18.82 -0.87 20.98
CA ARG A 267 -18.22 -1.73 21.98
C ARG A 267 -16.74 -1.99 21.70
N GLY A 268 -16.34 -2.19 20.45
CA GLY A 268 -14.93 -2.30 20.06
C GLY A 268 -14.11 -1.06 20.42
N ARG A 269 -14.68 0.14 20.21
CA ARG A 269 -14.09 1.43 20.59
C ARG A 269 -13.90 1.54 22.10
N GLU A 270 -14.92 1.19 22.88
CA GLU A 270 -14.84 1.15 24.35
C GLU A 270 -13.74 0.21 24.82
N LEU A 271 -13.70 -1.02 24.30
CA LEU A 271 -12.67 -2.01 24.63
C LEU A 271 -11.26 -1.50 24.30
N MET A 272 -11.09 -0.84 23.14
CA MET A 272 -9.81 -0.25 22.75
C MET A 272 -9.43 0.93 23.66
N SER A 273 -10.37 1.84 23.98
CA SER A 273 -10.13 2.97 24.88
C SER A 273 -9.68 2.49 26.26
N THR A 274 -10.44 1.58 26.86
CA THR A 274 -10.10 0.98 28.15
C THR A 274 -8.76 0.25 28.11
N LEU A 275 -8.43 -0.42 27.01
CA LEU A 275 -7.12 -1.03 26.83
C LEU A 275 -6.01 0.02 26.83
N ILE A 276 -6.13 1.06 26.00
CA ILE A 276 -5.15 2.16 25.90
C ILE A 276 -4.94 2.79 27.27
N GLU A 277 -6.01 3.12 27.99
CA GLU A 277 -5.95 3.65 29.36
C GLU A 277 -5.20 2.70 30.30
N SER A 278 -5.56 1.40 30.30
CA SER A 278 -4.96 0.40 31.19
C SER A 278 -3.47 0.14 30.95
N ILE A 279 -2.96 0.40 29.75
CA ILE A 279 -1.53 0.24 29.43
C ILE A 279 -0.78 1.57 29.35
N SER A 280 -1.48 2.69 29.53
CA SER A 280 -0.91 4.03 29.53
C SER A 280 -0.33 4.41 30.88
N ASP A 281 -0.95 3.94 31.96
CA ASP A 281 -0.63 4.32 33.33
C ASP A 281 -0.51 3.05 34.20
N ALA A 282 0.34 3.08 35.22
CA ALA A 282 0.52 2.01 36.22
C ALA A 282 0.88 0.59 35.69
N VAL A 283 1.50 0.49 34.52
CA VAL A 283 2.04 -0.78 34.01
C VAL A 283 3.26 -1.21 34.85
N PRO A 284 3.34 -2.46 35.33
CA PRO A 284 4.51 -2.97 36.06
C PRO A 284 5.81 -2.76 35.29
N ALA A 285 6.88 -2.34 36.00
CA ALA A 285 8.17 -2.01 35.39
C ALA A 285 8.80 -3.17 34.60
N ALA A 286 8.47 -4.41 34.94
CA ALA A 286 8.88 -5.61 34.22
C ALA A 286 8.35 -5.66 32.76
N LEU A 287 7.17 -5.08 32.49
CA LEU A 287 6.55 -5.08 31.16
C LEU A 287 7.04 -3.91 30.29
N THR A 288 8.36 -3.81 30.09
CA THR A 288 9.01 -2.71 29.38
C THR A 288 8.48 -2.48 27.96
N GLU A 289 8.15 -3.57 27.25
CA GLU A 289 7.58 -3.51 25.89
C GLU A 289 6.15 -2.97 25.89
N VAL A 290 5.35 -3.31 26.91
CA VAL A 290 3.99 -2.80 27.08
C VAL A 290 4.01 -1.32 27.42
N ILE A 291 4.92 -0.87 28.29
CA ILE A 291 5.10 0.56 28.60
C ILE A 291 5.38 1.35 27.32
N THR A 292 6.25 0.81 26.44
CA THR A 292 6.56 1.43 25.16
C THR A 292 5.35 1.47 24.24
N LEU A 293 4.63 0.36 24.10
CA LEU A 293 3.39 0.27 23.33
C LEU A 293 2.34 1.28 23.83
N GLY A 294 2.13 1.34 25.14
CA GLY A 294 1.17 2.24 25.78
C GLY A 294 1.46 3.70 25.50
N ARG A 295 2.72 4.14 25.60
CA ARG A 295 3.12 5.52 25.21
C ARG A 295 2.78 5.82 23.75
N THR A 296 3.02 4.89 22.84
CA THR A 296 2.69 5.05 21.42
C THR A 296 1.18 5.14 21.20
N LEU A 297 0.40 4.23 21.79
CA LEU A 297 -1.06 4.24 21.64
C LEU A 297 -1.68 5.48 22.30
N LYS A 298 -1.21 5.91 23.49
CA LYS A 298 -1.68 7.13 24.17
C LYS A 298 -1.49 8.36 23.29
N LYS A 299 -0.31 8.51 22.68
CA LYS A 299 0.01 9.64 21.80
C LYS A 299 -0.88 9.68 20.54
N ARG A 300 -1.33 8.52 20.07
CA ARG A 300 -2.12 8.37 18.83
C ARG A 300 -3.56 7.91 19.09
N ALA A 301 -4.06 8.04 20.32
CA ALA A 301 -5.33 7.43 20.73
C ALA A 301 -6.51 7.90 19.88
N ALA A 302 -6.58 9.20 19.58
CA ALA A 302 -7.62 9.74 18.69
C ALA A 302 -7.64 9.05 17.32
N ASP A 303 -6.47 8.88 16.69
CA ASP A 303 -6.36 8.29 15.36
C ASP A 303 -6.65 6.78 15.36
N VAL A 304 -6.28 6.09 16.45
CA VAL A 304 -6.57 4.66 16.68
C VAL A 304 -8.07 4.45 16.86
N LEU A 305 -8.73 5.32 17.64
CA LEU A 305 -10.16 5.23 17.93
C LEU A 305 -11.03 5.69 16.75
N ALA A 306 -10.53 6.62 15.93
CA ALA A 306 -11.24 7.13 14.75
C ALA A 306 -11.65 6.03 13.77
N TYR A 307 -10.89 4.93 13.68
CA TYR A 307 -11.27 3.76 12.88
C TYR A 307 -12.66 3.20 13.24
N PHE A 308 -13.03 3.21 14.52
CA PHE A 308 -14.31 2.68 14.97
C PHE A 308 -15.49 3.59 14.60
N ASP A 309 -15.23 4.89 14.44
CA ASP A 309 -16.22 5.91 14.09
C ASP A 309 -16.34 6.07 12.55
N ARG A 310 -15.35 5.61 11.78
CA ARG A 310 -15.29 5.67 10.31
C ARG A 310 -15.06 4.28 9.70
N PRO A 311 -16.07 3.39 9.65
CA PRO A 311 -15.89 2.05 9.11
C PRO A 311 -15.53 2.07 7.62
N GLY A 312 -14.75 1.08 7.18
CA GLY A 312 -14.30 0.97 5.79
C GLY A 312 -13.06 1.77 5.44
N THR A 313 -12.45 2.50 6.39
CA THR A 313 -11.26 3.34 6.15
C THR A 313 -9.97 2.69 6.67
N SER A 314 -9.83 1.37 6.53
CA SER A 314 -8.53 0.73 6.80
C SER A 314 -7.60 0.90 5.60
N ASN A 315 -6.30 0.93 5.87
CA ASN A 315 -5.27 0.89 4.85
C ASN A 315 -5.01 -0.56 4.38
N GLY A 316 -5.83 -1.53 4.78
CA GLY A 316 -5.71 -2.93 4.34
C GLY A 316 -5.66 -3.13 2.81
N PRO A 317 -6.45 -2.40 2.00
CA PRO A 317 -6.34 -2.44 0.54
C PRO A 317 -4.97 -1.98 0.00
N THR A 318 -4.22 -1.18 0.78
CA THR A 318 -2.86 -0.76 0.43
C THR A 318 -1.89 -1.91 0.41
N GLU A 319 -2.03 -2.89 1.30
CA GLU A 319 -1.24 -4.13 1.25
C GLU A 319 -1.52 -4.94 -0.02
N ALA A 320 -2.77 -4.96 -0.50
CA ALA A 320 -3.11 -5.61 -1.76
C ALA A 320 -2.50 -4.87 -2.97
N ILE A 321 -2.42 -3.54 -2.93
CA ILE A 321 -1.69 -2.75 -3.93
C ILE A 321 -0.20 -3.02 -3.84
N ASN A 322 0.40 -2.96 -2.65
CA ASN A 322 1.81 -3.29 -2.42
C ASN A 322 2.16 -4.69 -2.96
N GLY A 323 1.32 -5.70 -2.71
CA GLY A 323 1.48 -7.04 -3.28
C GLY A 323 1.46 -7.08 -4.81
N ARG A 324 0.60 -6.28 -5.45
CA ARG A 324 0.59 -6.12 -6.92
C ARG A 324 1.86 -5.43 -7.43
N LEU A 325 2.36 -4.43 -6.72
CA LEU A 325 3.61 -3.74 -7.06
C LEU A 325 4.83 -4.68 -6.94
N GLU A 326 4.84 -5.53 -5.92
CA GLU A 326 5.82 -6.60 -5.75
C GLU A 326 5.79 -7.61 -6.90
N HIS A 327 4.59 -8.02 -7.35
CA HIS A 327 4.43 -8.88 -8.52
C HIS A 327 4.92 -8.21 -9.80
N LEU A 328 4.56 -6.94 -10.02
CA LEU A 328 5.03 -6.13 -11.16
C LEU A 328 6.56 -6.08 -11.19
N ARG A 329 7.19 -5.87 -10.03
CA ARG A 329 8.65 -5.89 -9.89
C ARG A 329 9.25 -7.25 -10.23
N GLY A 330 8.63 -8.34 -9.78
CA GLY A 330 9.01 -9.70 -10.14
C GLY A 330 8.99 -9.93 -11.64
N SER A 331 7.87 -9.59 -12.29
CA SER A 331 7.67 -9.72 -13.73
C SER A 331 8.58 -8.82 -14.57
N ALA A 332 9.00 -7.68 -14.03
CA ALA A 332 9.95 -6.76 -14.66
C ALA A 332 11.43 -7.13 -14.42
N LEU A 333 11.72 -8.11 -13.55
CA LEU A 333 13.06 -8.44 -13.06
C LEU A 333 13.77 -7.24 -12.38
N GLY A 334 12.97 -6.42 -11.70
CA GLY A 334 13.42 -5.21 -11.00
C GLY A 334 13.43 -3.94 -11.84
N PHE A 335 13.46 -2.79 -11.16
CA PHE A 335 13.52 -1.47 -11.78
C PHE A 335 14.82 -0.75 -11.42
N ARG A 336 15.41 -0.05 -12.40
CA ARG A 336 16.61 0.77 -12.21
C ARG A 336 16.31 2.27 -12.18
N ASN A 337 15.13 2.68 -12.65
CA ASN A 337 14.71 4.06 -12.79
C ASN A 337 13.36 4.24 -12.08
N LEU A 338 13.29 5.20 -11.16
CA LEU A 338 12.11 5.44 -10.35
C LEU A 338 10.92 5.94 -11.18
N THR A 339 11.14 6.84 -12.14
CA THR A 339 10.08 7.32 -13.04
C THR A 339 9.42 6.17 -13.80
N HIS A 340 10.21 5.19 -14.26
CA HIS A 340 9.68 3.99 -14.92
C HIS A 340 8.88 3.14 -13.94
N TYR A 341 9.36 3.00 -12.70
CA TYR A 341 8.64 2.27 -11.66
C TYR A 341 7.29 2.90 -11.33
N ILE A 342 7.27 4.22 -11.06
CA ILE A 342 6.05 4.99 -10.77
C ILE A 342 5.05 4.86 -11.93
N THR A 343 5.51 5.14 -13.15
CA THR A 343 4.63 5.10 -14.34
C THR A 343 4.04 3.70 -14.54
N ARG A 344 4.84 2.64 -14.41
CA ARG A 344 4.34 1.26 -14.53
C ARG A 344 3.42 0.88 -13.38
N SER A 345 3.69 1.34 -12.16
CA SER A 345 2.85 1.10 -10.99
C SER A 345 1.47 1.73 -11.15
N LEU A 346 1.42 2.96 -11.66
CA LEU A 346 0.18 3.66 -11.97
C LEU A 346 -0.60 2.97 -13.09
N LEU A 347 0.06 2.54 -14.17
CA LEU A 347 -0.61 1.77 -15.22
C LEU A 347 -1.17 0.43 -14.72
N GLU A 348 -0.46 -0.23 -13.80
CA GLU A 348 -0.83 -1.53 -13.24
C GLU A 348 -1.99 -1.43 -12.23
N THR A 349 -1.98 -0.39 -11.39
CA THR A 349 -2.84 -0.32 -10.19
C THR A 349 -3.65 0.97 -10.05
N GLY A 350 -3.54 1.91 -10.98
CA GLY A 350 -4.22 3.21 -10.95
C GLY A 350 -5.71 3.18 -11.31
N GLY A 351 -6.30 2.00 -11.53
CA GLY A 351 -7.73 1.87 -11.81
C GLY A 351 -8.14 2.38 -13.19
N PHE A 352 -7.23 2.39 -14.17
CA PHE A 352 -7.47 2.95 -15.51
C PHE A 352 -8.27 2.03 -16.45
N LYS A 353 -8.61 0.81 -16.03
CA LYS A 353 -9.34 -0.16 -16.85
C LYS A 353 -10.64 0.42 -17.45
N PRO A 354 -11.53 1.12 -16.71
CA PRO A 354 -12.76 1.67 -17.29
C PRO A 354 -12.52 2.70 -18.41
N ARG A 355 -11.42 3.45 -18.37
CA ARG A 355 -11.06 4.42 -19.42
C ARG A 355 -10.58 3.74 -20.71
N LEU A 356 -10.01 2.55 -20.60
CA LEU A 356 -9.54 1.78 -21.75
C LEU A 356 -10.57 0.77 -22.25
N HIS A 357 -11.45 0.30 -21.36
CA HIS A 357 -12.46 -0.71 -21.66
C HIS A 357 -13.78 -0.38 -20.93
N PRO A 358 -14.58 0.59 -21.43
CA PRO A 358 -15.75 1.12 -20.70
C PRO A 358 -16.91 0.14 -20.48
N ARG A 359 -16.83 -1.07 -21.02
CA ARG A 359 -17.86 -2.13 -20.91
C ARG A 359 -17.47 -3.28 -19.98
N SER A 360 -16.40 -3.14 -19.17
CA SER A 360 -15.92 -4.20 -18.28
C SER A 360 -16.38 -4.05 -16.85
#